data_AF-A0A3M9ZQH8-F1
#
_entry.id   AF-A0A3M9ZQH8-F1
#
_cell.length_a   1.000
_cell.length_b   1.000
_cell.length_c   1.000
_cell.angle_alpha   90.00
_cell.angle_beta   90.00
_cell.angle_gamma   90.00
#
_symmetry.space_group_name_H-M   'P 1'
#
loop_
_entity.id
_entity.type
_entity.pdbx_description
1 polymer ?
#
loop_
_entity_poly.entity_id
_entity_poly.type
_entity_poly.pdbx_seq_one_letter_code
_entity_poly.pdbx_strand_id
1 'polypeptide(L)'
;ELIDNVDIEGSDVKVDLHLTSPFCPAVFGFKICQDIHDNLLKIDSVDNVTVNVSNHFMAEQINNQVNSSPKPPKDGDAPAAAQQGGGDAPGPGQAGAQQGPGQAKGP
;
A
#
# COMPACT_ATOMS: atom_id res chain seq x y z
N GLU A 1 19.16 2.72 -4.15
CA GLU A 1 18.03 2.56 -5.11
C GLU A 1 17.01 1.63 -4.47
N LEU A 2 15.76 1.55 -4.94
CA LEU A 2 14.73 0.69 -4.29
C LEU A 2 14.62 -0.70 -4.93
N ILE A 3 14.81 -0.77 -6.25
CA ILE A 3 14.67 -2.01 -7.02
C ILE A 3 16.01 -2.74 -7.02
N ASP A 4 16.00 -4.02 -6.65
CA ASP A 4 17.19 -4.86 -6.62
C ASP A 4 17.31 -5.68 -7.90
N ASN A 5 16.19 -6.24 -8.38
CA ASN A 5 16.18 -7.09 -9.57
C ASN A 5 14.85 -7.04 -10.32
N VAL A 6 14.92 -7.26 -11.63
CA VAL A 6 13.76 -7.46 -12.50
C VAL A 6 14.04 -8.65 -13.42
N ASP A 7 13.32 -9.75 -13.21
CA ASP A 7 13.37 -10.93 -14.08
C ASP A 7 12.15 -10.91 -15.02
N ILE A 8 12.38 -11.16 -16.31
CA ILE A 8 11.31 -11.21 -17.32
C ILE A 8 11.37 -12.56 -18.04
N GLU A 9 10.29 -13.32 -17.94
CA GLU A 9 10.13 -14.63 -18.58
C GLU A 9 8.85 -14.60 -19.44
N GLY A 10 8.98 -14.28 -20.73
CA GLY A 10 7.83 -14.12 -21.61
C GLY A 10 6.97 -12.92 -21.20
N SER A 11 5.73 -13.16 -20.78
CA SER A 11 4.80 -12.13 -20.27
C SER A 11 4.74 -12.06 -18.73
N ASP A 12 5.60 -12.83 -18.05
CA ASP A 12 5.72 -12.83 -16.60
C ASP A 12 6.87 -11.93 -16.15
N VAL A 13 6.59 -11.04 -15.19
CA VAL A 13 7.57 -10.12 -14.62
C VAL A 13 7.70 -10.37 -13.12
N LYS A 14 8.92 -10.57 -12.64
CA LYS A 14 9.23 -10.63 -11.20
C LYS A 14 10.08 -9.44 -10.80
N VAL A 15 9.70 -8.77 -9.72
CA VAL A 15 10.42 -7.62 -9.17
C VAL A 15 10.83 -7.90 -7.74
N ASP A 16 12.13 -7.83 -7.47
CA ASP A 16 12.69 -7.83 -6.12
C ASP A 16 13.04 -6.38 -5.72
N LEU A 17 12.59 -5.95 -4.55
CA LEU A 17 12.84 -4.60 -4.04
C LEU A 17 13.12 -4.59 -2.53
N HIS A 18 13.81 -3.57 -2.06
CA HIS A 18 13.98 -3.28 -0.65
C HIS A 18 13.43 -1.90 -0.28
N LEU A 19 12.70 -1.84 0.83
CA LEU A 19 12.26 -0.54 1.35
C LEU A 19 13.42 0.18 2.06
N THR A 20 13.36 1.52 2.07
CA THR A 20 14.43 2.36 2.63
C THR A 20 14.58 2.23 4.15
N SER A 21 13.53 1.80 4.84
CA SER A 21 13.51 1.64 6.29
C SER A 21 12.67 0.43 6.70
N PRO A 22 13.17 -0.43 7.60
CA PRO A 22 12.43 -1.60 8.07
C PRO A 22 11.17 -1.25 8.88
N PHE A 23 11.04 0.01 9.32
CA PHE A 23 9.95 0.51 10.15
C PHE A 23 9.13 1.61 9.46
N CYS A 24 9.23 1.75 8.13
CA CYS A 24 8.32 2.66 7.44
C CYS A 24 6.86 2.25 7.73
N PRO A 25 5.92 3.20 7.87
CA PRO A 25 4.51 2.84 8.03
C PRO A 25 4.05 1.86 6.95
N ALA A 26 3.44 0.75 7.36
CA ALA A 26 3.10 -0.36 6.45
C ALA A 26 2.25 0.07 5.25
N VAL A 27 1.42 1.11 5.42
CA VAL A 27 0.61 1.72 4.36
C VAL A 27 1.45 2.23 3.19
N PHE A 28 2.66 2.75 3.45
CA PHE A 28 3.56 3.21 2.40
C PHE A 28 4.25 2.04 1.69
N GLY A 29 4.73 1.06 2.45
CA GLY A 29 5.32 -0.15 1.88
C GLY A 29 4.33 -0.90 0.98
N PHE A 30 3.09 -1.06 1.47
CA PHE A 30 2.01 -1.66 0.69
C PHE A 30 1.71 -0.85 -0.58
N LYS A 31 1.51 0.47 -0.48
CA LYS A 31 1.18 1.30 -1.63
C LYS A 31 2.26 1.28 -2.71
N ILE A 32 3.54 1.34 -2.33
CA ILE A 32 4.67 1.27 -3.28
C ILE A 32 4.65 -0.07 -4.02
N CYS A 33 4.51 -1.17 -3.30
CA CYS A 33 4.50 -2.51 -3.91
C CYS A 33 3.28 -2.72 -4.81
N GLN A 34 2.11 -2.25 -4.36
CA GLN A 34 0.87 -2.29 -5.15
C GLN A 34 0.98 -1.47 -6.43
N ASP A 35 1.56 -0.27 -6.36
CA ASP A 35 1.75 0.58 -7.54
C ASP A 35 2.68 -0.06 -8.56
N ILE A 36 3.75 -0.72 -8.12
CA ILE A 36 4.65 -1.46 -9.02
C ILE A 36 3.88 -2.60 -9.70
N HIS A 37 3.20 -3.42 -8.92
CA HIS A 37 2.40 -4.54 -9.41
C HIS A 37 1.37 -4.09 -10.45
N ASP A 38 0.56 -3.08 -10.11
CA ASP A 38 -0.55 -2.64 -10.94
C ASP A 38 -0.08 -1.93 -12.20
N ASN A 39 0.99 -1.12 -12.13
CA ASN A 39 1.49 -0.44 -13.32
C ASN A 39 2.19 -1.38 -14.29
N LEU A 40 2.84 -2.45 -13.81
CA LEU A 40 3.38 -3.47 -14.69
C LEU A 40 2.25 -4.27 -15.38
N LEU A 41 1.16 -4.57 -14.68
CA LEU A 41 0.00 -5.27 -15.27
C LEU A 41 -0.76 -4.45 -16.32
N LYS A 42 -0.59 -3.13 -16.36
CA LYS A 42 -1.15 -2.28 -17.43
C LYS A 42 -0.39 -2.38 -18.74
N ILE A 43 0.82 -2.94 -18.75
CA ILE A 43 1.59 -3.12 -19.96
C ILE A 43 0.96 -4.26 -20.77
N ASP A 44 0.59 -4.00 -22.02
CA ASP A 44 -0.15 -4.96 -22.86
C ASP A 44 0.51 -6.34 -22.94
N SER A 45 1.84 -6.38 -23.05
CA SER A 45 2.64 -7.59 -23.14
C SER A 45 2.89 -8.31 -21.81
N VAL A 46 2.38 -7.79 -20.70
CA VAL A 46 2.52 -8.37 -19.36
C VAL A 46 1.20 -8.99 -18.94
N ASP A 47 1.26 -10.25 -18.53
CA ASP A 47 0.08 -11.00 -18.07
C ASP A 47 0.13 -11.24 -16.57
N ASN A 48 1.31 -11.48 -16.01
CA ASN A 48 1.47 -11.76 -14.58
C ASN A 48 2.67 -10.97 -14.01
N VAL A 49 2.48 -10.51 -12.78
CA VAL A 49 3.52 -9.78 -12.05
C VAL A 49 3.64 -10.39 -10.66
N THR A 50 4.87 -10.66 -10.22
CA THR A 50 5.18 -11.05 -8.85
C THR A 50 6.09 -10.02 -8.22
N VAL A 51 5.71 -9.49 -7.08
CA VAL A 51 6.49 -8.51 -6.30
C VAL A 51 7.01 -9.17 -5.03
N ASN A 52 8.31 -9.00 -4.77
CA ASN A 52 8.96 -9.49 -3.56
C ASN A 52 9.69 -8.35 -2.85
N VAL A 53 9.06 -7.85 -1.78
CA VAL A 53 9.64 -6.83 -0.89
C VAL A 53 10.50 -7.48 0.18
N SER A 54 11.63 -6.84 0.46
CA SER A 54 12.52 -7.14 1.57
C SER A 54 12.76 -5.89 2.43
N ASN A 55 13.45 -6.06 3.56
CA ASN A 55 13.81 -4.98 4.47
C ASN A 55 12.60 -4.18 5.02
N HIS A 56 11.53 -4.89 5.39
CA HIS A 56 10.37 -4.35 6.11
C HIS A 56 9.91 -5.37 7.16
N PHE A 57 9.53 -4.92 8.36
CA PHE A 57 9.08 -5.81 9.43
C PHE A 57 7.85 -6.67 9.02
N MET A 58 6.98 -6.11 8.19
CA MET A 58 5.78 -6.79 7.67
C MET A 58 5.94 -7.24 6.20
N ALA A 59 7.17 -7.50 5.73
CA ALA A 59 7.44 -7.82 4.33
C ALA A 59 6.60 -9.00 3.81
N GLU A 60 6.48 -10.07 4.60
CA GLU A 60 5.68 -11.24 4.24
C GLU A 60 4.20 -10.89 4.02
N GLN A 61 3.62 -10.08 4.90
CA GLN A 61 2.22 -9.66 4.80
C GLN A 61 1.99 -8.77 3.57
N ILE A 62 2.93 -7.86 3.29
CA ILE A 62 2.89 -7.02 2.08
C ILE A 62 2.95 -7.90 0.83
N ASN A 63 3.90 -8.84 0.75
CA ASN A 63 4.05 -9.75 -0.39
C ASN A 63 2.79 -10.58 -0.62
N ASN A 64 2.23 -11.17 0.44
CA ASN A 64 1.02 -11.97 0.33
C ASN A 64 -0.18 -11.14 -0.14
N GLN A 65 -0.33 -9.92 0.39
CA GLN A 65 -1.46 -9.06 0.03
C GLN A 65 -1.35 -8.52 -1.40
N VAL A 66 -0.17 -8.06 -1.82
CA VAL A 66 0.04 -7.50 -3.17
C VAL A 66 -0.12 -8.58 -4.24
N ASN A 67 0.53 -9.74 -4.08
CA ASN A 67 0.48 -10.81 -5.08
C ASN A 67 -0.87 -11.57 -5.12
N SER A 68 -1.74 -11.35 -4.12
CA SER A 68 -3.12 -11.87 -4.12
C SER A 68 -4.15 -10.83 -4.56
N SER A 69 -3.72 -9.61 -4.89
CA SER A 69 -4.63 -8.53 -5.24
C SER A 69 -5.25 -8.75 -6.63
N PRO A 70 -6.51 -8.34 -6.84
CA PRO A 70 -7.15 -8.42 -8.15
C PRO A 70 -6.33 -7.66 -9.19
N LYS A 71 -6.23 -8.20 -10.41
CA LYS A 71 -5.57 -7.51 -11.52
C LYS A 71 -6.32 -6.21 -11.84
N PRO A 72 -5.65 -5.07 -12.00
CA PRO A 72 -6.29 -3.84 -12.44
C PRO A 72 -6.81 -4.02 -13.89
N PRO A 73 -7.86 -3.29 -14.29
CA PRO A 73 -8.24 -3.20 -15.69
C PRO A 73 -7.08 -2.65 -16.54
N LYS A 74 -6.86 -3.19 -17.74
CA LYS A 74 -5.91 -2.57 -18.68
C LYS A 74 -6.54 -1.33 -19.28
N ASP A 75 -5.71 -0.38 -19.72
CA ASP A 75 -6.20 0.86 -20.34
C ASP A 75 -6.98 0.50 -21.62
N GLY A 76 -8.31 0.70 -21.61
CA GLY A 76 -9.22 0.31 -22.69
C GLY A 76 -10.23 -0.77 -22.32
N ASP A 77 -10.03 -1.47 -21.19
CA ASP A 77 -11.08 -2.29 -20.57
C ASP A 77 -12.16 -1.38 -19.95
N ALA A 78 -13.44 -1.75 -20.09
CA ALA A 78 -14.51 -1.06 -19.37
C ALA A 78 -14.26 -1.19 -17.85
N PRO A 79 -14.46 -0.13 -17.04
CA PRO A 79 -14.05 -0.15 -15.65
C PRO A 79 -14.80 -1.22 -14.86
N ALA A 80 -14.07 -2.24 -14.41
CA ALA A 80 -14.51 -3.10 -13.32
C ALA A 80 -14.51 -2.27 -12.03
N ALA A 81 -15.62 -2.29 -11.28
CA ALA A 81 -15.78 -1.52 -10.06
C ALA A 81 -14.65 -1.81 -9.05
N ALA A 82 -13.73 -0.84 -8.90
CA ALA A 82 -12.64 -0.94 -7.94
C ALA A 82 -13.21 -0.89 -6.51
N GLN A 83 -13.09 -2.00 -5.79
CA GLN A 83 -13.33 -2.03 -4.36
C GLN A 83 -12.19 -1.27 -3.67
N GLN A 84 -12.49 -0.07 -3.17
CA GLN A 84 -11.62 0.67 -2.25
C GLN A 84 -11.39 -0.17 -0.99
N GLY A 85 -10.30 -0.93 -0.97
CA GLY A 85 -9.80 -1.65 0.19
C GLY A 85 -8.68 -0.87 0.87
N GLY A 86 -8.98 0.34 1.35
CA GLY A 86 -8.09 1.13 2.20
C GLY A 86 -8.86 1.52 3.43
N GLY A 87 -8.85 0.67 4.45
CA GLY A 87 -9.44 1.01 5.75
C GLY A 87 -8.72 2.22 6.32
N ASP A 88 -9.43 3.33 6.46
CA ASP A 88 -9.02 4.46 7.27
C ASP A 88 -8.61 3.96 8.66
N ALA A 89 -7.31 4.02 8.96
CA ALA A 89 -6.87 3.97 10.34
C ALA A 89 -7.45 5.21 11.04
N PRO A 90 -8.19 5.08 12.14
CA PRO A 90 -8.69 6.25 12.85
C PRO A 90 -7.48 7.03 13.39
N GLY A 91 -7.32 8.27 12.91
CA GLY A 91 -6.30 9.20 13.41
C GLY A 91 -6.49 9.49 14.90
N PRO A 92 -5.42 9.88 15.61
CA PRO A 92 -5.49 10.16 17.04
C PRO A 92 -6.45 11.33 17.28
N GLY A 93 -7.54 11.05 18.00
CA GLY A 93 -8.56 12.02 18.37
C GLY A 93 -7.95 13.21 19.10
N GLN A 94 -8.25 14.40 18.60
CA GLN A 94 -8.06 15.66 19.31
C GLN A 94 -8.94 15.66 20.57
N ALA A 95 -8.33 15.52 21.74
CA ALA A 95 -9.00 15.86 22.99
C ALA A 95 -9.01 17.39 23.12
N GLY A 96 -10.15 17.97 22.77
CA GLY A 96 -10.43 19.40 22.90
C GLY A 96 -10.43 19.87 24.35
N ALA A 97 -10.02 21.13 24.51
CA ALA A 97 -9.99 21.87 25.76
C ALA A 97 -11.37 21.91 26.45
N GLN A 98 -11.42 21.51 27.73
CA GLN A 98 -12.54 21.86 28.60
C GLN A 98 -12.31 23.26 29.19
N GLN A 99 -13.13 24.20 28.73
CA GLN A 99 -13.37 25.49 29.37
C GLN A 99 -14.03 25.26 30.74
N GLY A 100 -13.49 25.90 31.78
CA GLY A 100 -14.10 25.91 33.11
C GLY A 100 -15.29 26.86 33.20
N PRO A 101 -16.08 26.75 34.28
CA PRO A 101 -16.85 27.89 34.76
C PRO A 101 -16.39 28.28 36.17
N GLY A 102 -16.05 29.55 36.33
CA GLY A 102 -16.05 30.17 37.65
C GLY A 102 -17.48 30.35 38.15
N GLN A 103 -17.67 30.21 39.46
CA GLN A 103 -18.61 31.02 40.22
C GLN A 103 -18.35 30.89 41.72
N ALA A 104 -18.13 32.05 42.34
CA ALA A 104 -18.00 32.25 43.77
C ALA A 104 -19.36 32.28 44.46
N LYS A 105 -19.44 31.79 45.71
CA LYS A 105 -19.97 32.53 46.87
C LYS A 105 -19.90 31.68 48.15
N GLY A 106 -19.39 32.29 49.23
CA GLY A 106 -19.61 31.87 50.62
C GLY A 106 -21.08 32.08 51.04
N PRO A 107 -21.45 31.89 52.32
CA PRO A 107 -20.81 32.49 53.50
C PRO A 107 -19.97 31.55 54.37
#